data_AF-A0A1Q7HGM9-F1
#
_entry.id   AF-A0A1Q7HGM9-F1
#
_cell.length_a   1.000
_cell.length_b   1.000
_cell.length_c   1.000
_cell.angle_alpha   90.00
_cell.angle_beta   90.00
_cell.angle_gamma   90.00
#
_symmetry.space_group_name_H-M   'P 1'
#
loop_
_entity.id
_entity.type
_entity.pdbx_description
1 polymer ?
#
loop_
_entity_poly.entity_id
_entity_poly.type
_entity_poly.pdbx_seq_one_letter_code
_entity_poly.pdbx_strand_id
1 'polypeptide(L)'
;MDGIPLRRATPYAARFYAPHSMSLFVIVKFLHVLLAIIAVGFNATYGVWLARVAKEPVPTQSFVLHGIKRLDDWFANPAYVLLAVTGLVMVFIGDLRLNTFWIAGGLVLWAIAVALGFFVYTPMLRNQIHALETAGPQSEDYARYAANARFVGIVLAAIVVVIVFLMVTKPTL
;
A
#
# COMPACT_ATOMS: atom_id res chain seq x y z
N MET A 1 7.35 53.88 -51.20
CA MET A 1 7.22 54.82 -50.07
C MET A 1 5.93 54.43 -49.34
N ASP A 2 5.97 53.33 -48.61
CA ASP A 2 6.39 53.22 -47.19
C ASP A 2 5.31 53.84 -46.28
N GLY A 3 4.74 53.17 -45.28
CA GLY A 3 5.23 52.01 -44.55
C GLY A 3 4.12 51.18 -43.90
N ILE A 4 4.52 49.96 -43.60
CA ILE A 4 3.76 48.88 -42.99
C ILE A 4 3.35 49.28 -41.56
N PRO A 5 2.07 49.12 -41.14
CA PRO A 5 1.70 49.32 -39.75
C PRO A 5 2.24 48.16 -38.91
N LEU A 6 3.07 48.48 -37.92
CA LEU A 6 3.61 47.55 -36.93
C LEU A 6 2.47 46.83 -36.21
N ARG A 7 2.28 45.54 -36.49
CA ARG A 7 1.43 44.65 -35.69
C ARG A 7 1.92 44.70 -34.24
N ARG A 8 1.09 45.21 -33.33
CA ARG A 8 1.29 45.02 -31.89
C ARG A 8 1.42 43.53 -31.62
N ALA A 9 2.56 43.12 -31.05
CA ALA A 9 2.73 41.78 -30.52
C ALA A 9 1.59 41.51 -29.54
N THR A 10 0.79 40.49 -29.84
CA THR A 10 -0.32 40.08 -28.99
C THR A 10 0.21 39.63 -27.63
N PRO A 11 -0.45 40.00 -26.51
CA PRO A 11 -0.05 39.60 -25.15
C PRO A 11 -0.16 38.09 -24.87
N TYR A 12 -0.51 37.29 -25.88
CA TYR A 12 -0.69 35.85 -25.77
C TYR A 12 0.64 35.07 -25.73
N ALA A 13 1.74 35.65 -26.24
CA ALA A 13 3.04 35.00 -26.27
C ALA A 13 3.74 34.92 -24.90
N ALA A 14 3.33 35.74 -23.94
CA ALA A 14 3.97 35.82 -22.62
C ALA A 14 3.43 34.83 -21.57
N ARG A 15 2.43 34.00 -21.91
CA ARG A 15 1.79 33.07 -20.97
C ARG A 15 2.39 31.65 -20.96
N PHE A 16 3.38 31.37 -21.80
CA PHE A 16 3.90 30.02 -22.03
C PHE A 16 5.22 29.68 -21.30
N TYR A 17 5.68 30.51 -20.37
CA TYR A 17 6.89 30.21 -19.58
C TYR A 17 6.74 30.63 -18.11
N ALA A 18 5.65 30.22 -17.46
CA ALA A 18 5.71 30.01 -16.02
C ALA A 18 6.22 28.58 -15.82
N PRO A 19 7.37 28.34 -15.15
CA PRO A 19 7.76 26.99 -14.79
C PRO A 19 6.58 26.37 -14.02
N HIS A 20 6.05 25.25 -14.50
CA HIS A 20 5.03 24.49 -13.80
C HIS A 20 5.66 23.87 -12.55
N SER A 21 5.85 24.68 -11.52
CA SER A 21 6.20 24.18 -10.20
C SER A 21 5.09 23.21 -9.78
N MET A 22 5.44 21.94 -9.62
CA MET A 22 4.50 20.94 -9.11
C MET A 22 4.05 21.40 -7.73
N SER A 23 2.74 21.44 -7.50
CA SER A 23 2.21 21.80 -6.19
C SER A 23 2.64 20.76 -5.15
N LEU A 24 2.86 21.20 -3.91
CA LEU A 24 3.19 20.30 -2.80
C LEU A 24 2.17 19.17 -2.68
N PHE A 25 0.89 19.47 -2.86
CA PHE A 25 -0.18 18.47 -2.88
C PHE A 25 0.05 17.38 -3.92
N VAL A 26 0.45 17.74 -5.15
CA VAL A 26 0.71 16.76 -6.23
C VAL A 26 1.92 15.89 -5.89
N ILE A 27 2.98 16.46 -5.31
CA ILE A 27 4.18 15.72 -4.89
C ILE A 27 3.84 14.72 -3.78
N VAL A 28 3.12 15.16 -2.74
CA VAL A 28 2.70 14.28 -1.65
C VAL A 28 1.76 13.19 -2.16
N LYS A 29 0.83 13.52 -3.07
CA LYS A 29 -0.06 12.55 -3.71
C LYS A 29 0.72 11.51 -4.50
N PHE A 30 1.74 11.91 -5.24
CA PHE A 30 2.61 10.98 -5.95
C PHE A 30 3.28 10.01 -4.98
N LEU A 31 3.89 10.52 -3.90
CA LEU A 31 4.51 9.69 -2.86
C LEU A 31 3.50 8.75 -2.19
N HIS A 32 2.30 9.24 -1.88
CA HIS A 32 1.23 8.44 -1.31
C HIS A 32 0.85 7.26 -2.22
N VAL A 33 0.62 7.51 -3.51
CA VAL A 33 0.29 6.45 -4.47
C VAL A 33 1.45 5.47 -4.65
N LEU A 34 2.70 5.96 -4.68
CA LEU A 34 3.87 5.10 -4.74
C LEU A 34 3.96 4.17 -3.52
N LEU A 35 3.71 4.69 -2.31
CA LEU A 35 3.69 3.89 -1.08
C LEU A 35 2.57 2.85 -1.11
N ALA A 36 1.39 3.20 -1.66
CA ALA A 36 0.31 2.24 -1.84
C ALA A 36 0.73 1.12 -2.80
N ILE A 37 1.37 1.44 -3.93
CA ILE A 37 1.87 0.43 -4.89
C ILE A 37 2.89 -0.48 -4.22
N ILE A 38 3.82 0.07 -3.43
CA ILE A 38 4.83 -0.72 -2.71
C ILE A 38 4.15 -1.67 -1.72
N ALA A 39 3.31 -1.15 -0.84
CA ALA A 39 2.65 -1.94 0.21
C ALA A 39 1.78 -3.06 -0.39
N VAL A 40 0.89 -2.72 -1.32
CA VAL A 40 -0.02 -3.68 -1.96
C VAL A 40 0.73 -4.64 -2.87
N GLY A 41 1.75 -4.17 -3.60
CA GLY A 41 2.55 -4.98 -4.51
C GLY A 41 3.30 -6.09 -3.77
N PHE A 42 3.93 -5.78 -2.64
CA PHE A 42 4.57 -6.80 -1.80
C PHE A 42 3.54 -7.83 -1.32
N ASN A 43 2.45 -7.39 -0.68
CA ASN A 43 1.45 -8.31 -0.14
C ASN A 43 0.78 -9.19 -1.21
N ALA A 44 0.50 -8.64 -2.40
CA ALA A 44 -0.09 -9.39 -3.51
C ALA A 44 0.81 -10.54 -3.99
N THR A 45 2.13 -10.38 -3.92
CA THR A 45 3.08 -11.41 -4.39
C THR A 45 3.29 -12.55 -3.39
N TYR A 46 3.06 -12.34 -2.08
CA TYR A 46 3.38 -13.35 -1.06
C TYR A 46 2.59 -14.64 -1.23
N GLY A 47 1.31 -14.56 -1.62
CA GLY A 47 0.51 -15.75 -1.90
C GLY A 47 1.12 -16.62 -3.01
N VAL A 48 1.71 -16.00 -4.03
CA VAL A 48 2.39 -16.70 -5.12
C VAL A 48 3.66 -17.40 -4.62
N TRP A 49 4.49 -16.70 -3.83
CA TRP A 49 5.69 -17.28 -3.24
C TRP A 49 5.38 -18.45 -2.30
N LEU A 50 4.38 -18.29 -1.43
CA LEU A 50 3.92 -19.34 -0.52
C LEU A 50 3.41 -20.56 -1.28
N ALA A 51 2.60 -20.36 -2.33
CA ALA A 51 2.11 -21.45 -3.16
C ALA A 51 3.26 -22.17 -3.89
N ARG A 52 4.24 -21.41 -4.38
CA ARG A 52 5.37 -21.96 -5.13
C ARG A 52 6.32 -22.79 -4.26
N VAL A 53 6.48 -22.42 -2.99
CA VAL A 53 7.41 -23.09 -2.06
C VAL A 53 6.76 -24.23 -1.27
N ALA A 54 5.43 -24.36 -1.27
CA ALA A 54 4.70 -25.30 -0.41
C ALA A 54 5.11 -26.79 -0.56
N LYS A 55 5.70 -27.18 -1.69
CA LYS A 55 6.17 -28.56 -1.96
C LYS A 55 7.69 -28.72 -1.88
N GLU A 56 8.41 -27.64 -1.60
CA GLU A 56 9.88 -27.65 -1.54
C GLU A 56 10.36 -28.20 -0.19
N PRO A 57 11.64 -28.60 -0.06
CA PRO A 57 12.20 -29.02 1.22
C PRO A 57 12.10 -27.94 2.30
N VAL A 58 12.07 -28.36 3.58
CA VAL A 58 11.91 -27.48 4.75
C VAL A 58 12.89 -26.30 4.77
N PRO A 59 14.19 -26.45 4.48
CA PRO A 59 15.11 -25.33 4.46
C PRO A 59 14.70 -24.23 3.45
N THR A 60 14.20 -24.62 2.28
CA THR A 60 13.72 -23.69 1.25
C THR A 60 12.43 -23.00 1.70
N GLN A 61 11.50 -23.74 2.30
CA GLN A 61 10.27 -23.17 2.87
C GLN A 61 10.57 -22.14 3.96
N SER A 62 11.46 -22.47 4.91
CA SER A 62 11.87 -21.54 5.97
C SER A 62 12.53 -20.29 5.40
N PHE A 63 13.44 -20.45 4.42
CA PHE A 63 14.09 -19.30 3.76
C PHE A 63 13.07 -18.34 3.13
N VAL A 64 12.07 -18.87 2.43
CA VAL A 64 11.01 -18.04 1.80
C VAL A 64 10.13 -17.36 2.85
N LEU A 65 9.72 -18.06 3.91
CA LEU A 65 8.89 -17.45 4.98
C LEU A 65 9.64 -16.33 5.70
N HIS A 66 10.92 -16.53 6.01
CA HIS A 66 11.79 -15.48 6.58
C HIS A 66 11.98 -14.31 5.62
N GLY A 67 12.13 -14.60 4.32
CA GLY A 67 12.20 -13.60 3.26
C GLY A 67 10.94 -12.73 3.21
N ILE A 68 9.76 -13.36 3.18
CA ILE A 68 8.46 -12.66 3.22
C ILE A 68 8.37 -11.79 4.47
N LYS A 69 8.68 -12.34 5.65
CA LYS A 69 8.66 -11.58 6.90
C LYS A 69 9.58 -10.35 6.84
N ARG A 70 10.79 -10.51 6.29
CA ARG A 70 11.74 -9.40 6.15
C ARG A 70 11.21 -8.33 5.20
N LEU A 71 10.60 -8.73 4.09
CA LEU A 71 9.97 -7.80 3.15
C LEU A 71 8.81 -7.03 3.80
N ASP A 72 8.00 -7.71 4.61
CA ASP A 72 6.92 -7.08 5.38
C ASP A 72 7.46 -6.04 6.37
N ASP A 73 8.44 -6.45 7.20
CA ASP A 73 8.99 -5.60 8.26
C ASP A 73 9.70 -4.35 7.71
N TRP A 74 10.37 -4.46 6.55
CA TRP A 74 11.23 -3.40 5.99
C TRP A 74 10.59 -2.56 4.89
N PHE A 75 9.59 -3.09 4.18
CA PHE A 75 8.98 -2.39 3.05
C PHE A 75 7.48 -2.22 3.21
N ALA A 76 6.71 -3.30 3.33
CA ALA A 76 5.25 -3.19 3.32
C ALA A 76 4.71 -2.44 4.55
N ASN A 77 5.13 -2.84 5.76
CA ASN A 77 4.67 -2.20 7.00
C ASN A 77 5.09 -0.72 7.09
N PRO A 78 6.35 -0.34 6.84
CA PRO A 78 6.72 1.08 6.77
C PRO A 78 5.94 1.84 5.69
N ALA A 79 5.68 1.22 4.54
CA ALA A 79 4.88 1.85 3.49
C ALA A 79 3.44 2.11 3.94
N TYR A 80 2.78 1.20 4.66
CA TYR A 80 1.43 1.45 5.22
C TYR A 80 1.41 2.58 6.24
N VAL A 81 2.46 2.73 7.07
CA VAL A 81 2.57 3.83 8.03
C VAL A 81 2.76 5.16 7.30
N LEU A 82 3.72 5.22 6.37
CA LEU A 82 3.98 6.43 5.59
C LEU A 82 2.82 6.79 4.67
N LEU A 83 2.06 5.80 4.19
CA LEU A 83 0.85 6.00 3.41
C LEU A 83 -0.19 6.78 4.23
N ALA A 84 -0.42 6.42 5.50
CA ALA A 84 -1.32 7.16 6.37
C ALA A 84 -0.82 8.57 6.65
N VAL A 85 0.48 8.74 6.94
CA VAL A 85 1.08 10.05 7.17
C VAL A 85 0.89 10.96 5.95
N THR A 86 1.23 10.49 4.75
CA THR A 86 1.07 11.26 3.51
C THR A 86 -0.40 11.54 3.19
N GLY A 87 -1.31 10.61 3.49
CA GLY A 87 -2.75 10.81 3.37
C GLY A 87 -3.26 11.94 4.25
N LEU A 88 -2.88 11.95 5.54
CA LEU A 88 -3.24 13.00 6.48
C LEU A 88 -2.62 14.35 6.11
N VAL A 89 -1.39 14.37 5.60
CA VAL A 89 -0.77 15.58 5.07
C VAL A 89 -1.58 16.15 3.91
N MET A 90 -2.04 15.32 2.96
CA MET A 90 -2.91 15.77 1.86
C MET A 90 -4.24 16.33 2.36
N VAL A 91 -4.82 15.74 3.41
CA VAL A 91 -6.04 16.26 4.03
C VAL A 91 -5.80 17.67 4.57
N PHE A 92 -4.70 17.89 5.29
CA PHE A 92 -4.36 19.17 5.89
C PHE A 92 -4.04 20.26 4.85
N ILE A 93 -3.16 19.99 3.89
CA ILE A 93 -2.74 20.99 2.89
C ILE A 93 -3.80 21.22 1.79
N GLY A 94 -4.73 20.27 1.62
CA GLY A 94 -5.82 20.34 0.64
C GLY A 94 -7.15 20.84 1.21
N ASP A 95 -7.19 21.23 2.49
CA ASP A 95 -8.39 21.64 3.21
C ASP A 95 -9.56 20.64 3.07
N LEU A 96 -9.23 19.35 3.11
CA LEU A 96 -10.22 18.27 3.03
C LEU A 96 -10.78 17.96 4.41
N ARG A 97 -12.04 17.57 4.49
CA ARG A 97 -12.67 17.22 5.76
C ARG A 97 -12.45 15.73 6.07
N LEU A 98 -11.92 15.41 7.25
CA LEU A 98 -11.69 14.01 7.68
C LEU A 98 -12.94 13.14 7.69
N ASN A 99 -14.11 13.74 7.89
CA ASN A 99 -15.40 13.04 7.88
C ASN A 99 -15.99 12.84 6.46
N THR A 100 -15.28 13.25 5.42
CA THR A 100 -15.65 12.91 4.04
C THR A 100 -15.68 11.38 3.93
N PHE A 101 -16.77 10.82 3.41
CA PHE A 101 -17.04 9.38 3.49
C PHE A 101 -15.86 8.48 3.10
N TRP A 102 -15.25 8.71 1.92
CA TRP A 102 -14.12 7.91 1.44
C TRP A 102 -12.83 8.12 2.24
N ILE A 103 -12.65 9.29 2.89
CA ILE A 103 -11.52 9.57 3.79
C ILE A 103 -11.74 8.83 5.11
N ALA A 104 -12.89 9.04 5.75
CA ALA A 104 -13.22 8.42 7.03
C ALA A 104 -13.24 6.88 6.91
N GLY A 105 -13.92 6.35 5.90
CA GLY A 105 -13.98 4.91 5.64
C GLY A 105 -12.59 4.32 5.36
N GLY A 106 -11.78 5.01 4.55
CA GLY A 106 -10.39 4.59 4.30
C GLY A 106 -9.52 4.58 5.56
N LEU A 107 -9.63 5.59 6.41
CA LEU A 107 -8.88 5.66 7.68
C LEU A 107 -9.30 4.56 8.66
N VAL A 108 -10.60 4.30 8.80
CA VAL A 108 -11.12 3.22 9.66
C VAL A 108 -10.63 1.86 9.16
N LEU A 109 -10.78 1.58 7.86
CA LEU A 109 -10.31 0.33 7.26
C LEU A 109 -8.79 0.17 7.38
N TRP A 110 -8.03 1.25 7.19
CA TRP A 110 -6.58 1.25 7.40
C TRP A 110 -6.22 0.91 8.85
N ALA A 111 -6.90 1.51 9.83
CA ALA A 111 -6.64 1.21 11.24
C ALA A 111 -6.93 -0.26 11.57
N ILE A 112 -8.02 -0.82 11.03
CA ILE A 112 -8.34 -2.24 11.15
C ILE A 112 -7.24 -3.09 10.50
N ALA A 113 -6.81 -2.75 9.28
CA ALA A 113 -5.76 -3.49 8.57
C ALA A 113 -4.44 -3.49 9.34
N VAL A 114 -4.01 -2.35 9.88
CA VAL A 114 -2.79 -2.24 10.70
C VAL A 114 -2.91 -3.06 11.99
N ALA A 115 -4.07 -2.99 12.67
CA ALA A 115 -4.30 -3.78 13.87
C ALA A 115 -4.24 -5.29 13.58
N LEU A 116 -4.90 -5.75 12.53
CA LEU A 116 -4.84 -7.14 12.08
C LEU A 116 -3.42 -7.54 11.65
N GLY A 117 -2.70 -6.69 10.92
CA GLY A 117 -1.34 -6.96 10.48
C GLY A 117 -0.36 -7.12 11.64
N PHE A 118 -0.39 -6.18 12.59
CA PHE A 118 0.55 -6.13 13.69
C PHE A 118 0.22 -7.11 14.81
N PHE A 119 -1.04 -7.17 15.24
CA PHE A 119 -1.44 -7.99 16.40
C PHE A 119 -1.85 -9.42 16.04
N VAL A 120 -2.22 -9.69 14.79
CA VAL A 120 -2.73 -11.01 14.38
C VAL A 120 -1.80 -11.70 13.38
N TYR A 121 -1.53 -11.06 12.24
CA TYR A 121 -0.77 -11.68 11.15
C TYR A 121 0.71 -11.88 11.51
N THR A 122 1.37 -10.87 12.08
CA THR A 122 2.81 -10.95 12.41
C THR A 122 3.13 -12.05 13.44
N PRO A 123 2.40 -12.19 14.57
CA PRO A 123 2.59 -13.32 15.48
C PRO A 123 2.28 -14.67 14.83
N MET A 124 1.25 -14.73 14.00
CA MET A 124 0.84 -15.95 13.33
C MET A 124 1.89 -16.46 12.33
N LEU A 125 2.51 -15.56 11.55
CA LEU A 125 3.60 -15.91 10.65
C LEU A 125 4.83 -16.41 11.42
N ARG A 126 5.14 -15.80 12.58
CA ARG A 126 6.22 -16.29 13.46
C ARG A 126 5.94 -17.70 13.98
N ASN A 127 4.71 -17.96 14.40
CA ASN A 127 4.30 -19.29 14.87
C ASN A 127 4.32 -20.32 13.74
N GLN A 128 3.92 -19.93 12.53
CA GLN A 128 4.00 -20.78 11.33
C GLN A 128 5.45 -21.18 11.02
N ILE A 129 6.38 -20.21 11.04
CA ILE A 129 7.81 -20.46 10.84
C ILE A 129 8.33 -21.44 11.91
N HIS A 130 8.01 -21.19 13.18
CA HIS A 130 8.46 -22.04 14.27
C HIS A 130 7.92 -23.48 14.16
N ALA A 131 6.65 -23.66 13.83
CA ALA A 131 6.04 -24.97 13.63
C ALA A 131 6.64 -25.71 12.43
N LEU A 132 6.94 -24.99 11.34
CA LEU A 132 7.62 -25.55 10.18
C LEU A 132 9.00 -26.10 10.54
N GLU A 133 9.78 -25.35 11.31
CA GLU A 133 11.17 -25.70 11.64
C GLU A 133 11.29 -26.80 12.69
N THR A 134 10.32 -26.90 13.60
CA THR A 134 10.35 -27.86 14.71
C THR A 134 9.66 -29.18 14.38
N ALA A 135 8.48 -29.12 13.75
CA ALA A 135 7.63 -30.29 13.52
C ALA A 135 7.44 -30.61 12.02
N GLY A 136 7.91 -29.73 11.13
CA GLY A 136 7.83 -29.93 9.70
C GLY A 136 6.46 -29.58 9.10
N PRO A 137 6.38 -29.57 7.75
CA PRO A 137 5.21 -29.13 7.01
C PRO A 137 4.03 -30.11 7.04
N GLN A 138 4.25 -31.34 7.51
CA GLN A 138 3.21 -32.36 7.70
C GLN A 138 2.55 -32.30 9.09
N SER A 139 3.04 -31.43 9.98
CA SER A 139 2.46 -31.28 11.32
C SER A 139 1.09 -30.59 11.28
N GLU A 140 0.19 -31.02 12.17
CA GLU A 140 -1.14 -30.39 12.32
C GLU A 140 -1.03 -28.91 12.72
N ASP A 141 -0.04 -28.58 13.57
CA ASP A 141 0.22 -27.21 13.99
C ASP A 141 0.61 -26.31 12.83
N TYR A 142 1.54 -26.75 11.96
CA TYR A 142 1.90 -25.98 10.77
C TYR A 142 0.69 -25.81 9.84
N ALA A 143 -0.06 -26.87 9.59
CA ALA A 143 -1.24 -26.81 8.72
C ALA A 143 -2.28 -25.81 9.25
N ARG A 144 -2.52 -25.80 10.56
CA ARG A 144 -3.42 -24.85 11.23
C ARG A 144 -2.91 -23.41 11.12
N TYR A 145 -1.64 -23.15 11.42
CA TYR A 145 -1.09 -21.79 11.30
C TYR A 145 -1.09 -21.29 9.85
N ALA A 146 -0.76 -22.15 8.89
CA ALA A 146 -0.78 -21.80 7.47
C ALA A 146 -2.21 -21.49 6.98
N ALA A 147 -3.21 -22.28 7.38
CA ALA A 147 -4.60 -22.04 7.03
C ALA A 147 -5.11 -20.72 7.62
N ASN A 148 -4.81 -20.45 8.90
CA ASN A 148 -5.16 -19.20 9.55
C ASN A 148 -4.47 -18.00 8.90
N ALA A 149 -3.17 -18.11 8.59
CA ALA A 149 -2.39 -17.05 7.96
C ALA A 149 -2.95 -16.73 6.57
N ARG A 150 -3.34 -17.76 5.82
CA ARG A 150 -4.02 -17.59 4.52
C ARG A 150 -5.36 -16.88 4.68
N PHE A 151 -6.19 -17.28 5.63
CA PHE A 151 -7.49 -16.64 5.87
C PHE A 151 -7.33 -15.16 6.23
N VAL A 152 -6.47 -14.85 7.20
CA VAL A 152 -6.18 -13.47 7.62
C VAL A 152 -5.60 -12.66 6.46
N GLY A 153 -4.70 -13.25 5.67
CA GLY A 153 -4.14 -12.62 4.47
C GLY A 153 -5.21 -12.25 3.43
N ILE A 154 -6.20 -13.14 3.20
CA ILE A 154 -7.34 -12.86 2.31
C ILE A 154 -8.20 -11.71 2.84
N VAL A 155 -8.48 -11.70 4.15
CA VAL A 155 -9.25 -10.61 4.78
C VAL A 155 -8.51 -9.28 4.65
N LEU A 156 -7.21 -9.25 4.93
CA LEU A 156 -6.37 -8.07 4.75
C LEU A 156 -6.36 -7.59 3.28
N ALA A 157 -6.20 -8.51 2.34
CA ALA A 157 -6.22 -8.18 0.91
C ALA A 157 -7.57 -7.57 0.50
N ALA A 158 -8.69 -8.13 0.97
CA ALA A 158 -10.02 -7.58 0.70
C ALA A 158 -10.18 -6.17 1.27
N ILE A 159 -9.75 -5.94 2.52
CA ILE A 159 -9.78 -4.60 3.15
C ILE A 159 -8.97 -3.60 2.31
N VAL A 160 -7.76 -3.97 1.91
CA VAL A 160 -6.87 -3.13 1.09
C VAL A 160 -7.51 -2.80 -0.27
N VAL A 161 -8.14 -3.77 -0.93
CA VAL A 161 -8.87 -3.53 -2.19
C VAL A 161 -10.01 -2.53 -1.99
N VAL A 162 -10.76 -2.65 -0.89
CA VAL A 162 -11.83 -1.69 -0.57
C VAL A 162 -11.26 -0.31 -0.30
N ILE A 163 -10.14 -0.18 0.43
CA ILE A 163 -9.46 1.11 0.64
C ILE A 163 -9.07 1.73 -0.70
N VAL A 164 -8.43 0.97 -1.59
CA VAL A 164 -8.05 1.44 -2.93
C VAL A 164 -9.28 1.89 -3.72
N PHE A 165 -10.36 1.11 -3.69
CA PHE A 165 -11.62 1.48 -4.33
C PHE A 165 -12.15 2.82 -3.81
N LEU A 166 -12.20 3.02 -2.49
CA LEU A 166 -12.65 4.29 -1.88
C LEU A 166 -11.77 5.47 -2.31
N MET A 167 -10.45 5.29 -2.30
CA MET A 167 -9.50 6.36 -2.64
C MET A 167 -9.50 6.73 -4.12
N VAL A 168 -9.77 5.75 -4.99
CA VAL A 168 -9.81 5.95 -6.44
C VAL A 168 -11.15 6.52 -6.88
N THR A 169 -12.26 5.92 -6.45
CA THR A 169 -13.60 6.29 -6.92
C THR A 169 -14.19 7.49 -6.17
N LYS A 170 -13.72 7.74 -4.94
CA LYS A 170 -14.15 8.85 -4.08
C LYS A 170 -15.68 9.02 -4.04
N PRO A 171 -16.43 7.96 -3.69
CA PRO A 171 -17.88 8.00 -3.72
C PRO A 171 -18.38 9.07 -2.74
N THR A 172 -19.39 9.81 -3.19
CA THR A 172 -20.14 10.74 -2.36
C THR A 172 -21.42 10.07 -1.89
N LEU A 173 -21.69 10.14 -0.59
CA LEU A 173 -22.98 9.80 0.01
C LEU A 173 -23.69 11.08 0.44
#